data_AF-A0A2V6MFR8-F1
#
_entry.id   AF-A0A2V6MFR8-F1
#
_cell.length_a   1.000
_cell.length_b   1.000
_cell.length_c   1.000
_cell.angle_alpha   90.00
_cell.angle_beta   90.00
_cell.angle_gamma   90.00
#
_symmetry.space_group_name_H-M   'P 1'
#
loop_
_entity.id
_entity.type
_entity.pdbx_description
1 polymer ?
#
loop_
_entity_poly.entity_id
_entity_poly.type
_entity_poly.pdbx_seq_one_letter_code
_entity_poly.pdbx_strand_id
1 'polypeptide(L)'
;MIRKIFLLGWVIAAVGVQLACAERSNDRRQVVLIVWDGMRPDFVSEENTPALWRLSKEGVFFRNHHAVYPSATEVNGTALATGVYPNHSGLIANYEYRPEIDSRKLINVENPAVVRKGDELSGGNYVAVPTIAELVQKAGRRTVIATAKTVGLLLDRHLDSRGKDSVALFAGESLPPDAIGSIVKMLGPFPAPPKQPFAEGDAWTAKALTDSLWRDGVPAFSLLWLSEPDATQHQTAPGAQPALAAIRTADQNLAHVLAALDRQHARETTDIFVVSDHGFSTINRAIDLRKILATAGFNVATGDPKPQDIILVGNGGSVLFYVPRHDGGVRQRLVEFLQQTNFAGVIFTRVKMEGTFTFEQGRIDNEHAPDVVMAFRWNENKNQFGIPGMIDADWNRRAGKGT
;
A
#
# COMPACT_ATOMS: atom_id res chain seq x y z
N MET A 1 -33.68 10.58 82.85
CA MET A 1 -33.43 9.18 82.45
C MET A 1 -33.68 9.05 80.95
N ILE A 2 -32.66 8.61 80.17
CA ILE A 2 -32.77 7.79 78.94
C ILE A 2 -33.49 8.50 77.74
N ARG A 3 -32.98 8.65 76.51
CA ARG A 3 -31.87 8.07 75.74
C ARG A 3 -31.58 8.97 74.52
N LYS A 4 -30.34 8.93 74.06
CA LYS A 4 -29.79 9.44 72.80
C LYS A 4 -30.58 8.98 71.57
N ILE A 5 -30.75 9.86 70.57
CA ILE A 5 -30.63 9.52 69.14
C ILE A 5 -29.86 10.66 68.45
N PHE A 6 -28.73 10.31 67.85
CA PHE A 6 -27.89 11.14 67.00
C PHE A 6 -28.55 11.32 65.64
N LEU A 7 -28.61 12.55 65.10
CA LEU A 7 -28.64 12.76 63.66
C LEU A 7 -27.53 13.74 63.27
N LEU A 8 -26.51 13.16 62.66
CA LEU A 8 -25.33 13.79 62.10
C LEU A 8 -25.70 14.29 60.69
N GLY A 9 -26.11 15.55 60.56
CA GLY A 9 -26.32 16.19 59.27
C GLY A 9 -24.99 16.66 58.70
N TRP A 10 -24.38 15.85 57.83
CA TRP A 10 -23.20 16.24 57.06
C TRP A 10 -23.57 17.34 56.06
N VAL A 11 -23.06 18.55 56.28
CA VAL A 11 -22.99 19.58 55.25
C VAL A 11 -21.89 19.16 54.28
N ILE A 12 -22.27 18.51 53.18
CA ILE A 12 -21.36 18.27 52.06
C ILE A 12 -21.16 19.63 51.38
N ALA A 13 -20.06 20.30 51.70
CA ALA A 13 -19.52 21.35 50.87
C ALA A 13 -19.07 20.70 49.55
N ALA A 14 -19.89 20.82 48.51
CA ALA A 14 -19.54 20.45 47.16
C ALA A 14 -18.42 21.37 46.67
N VAL A 15 -17.18 21.04 47.01
CA VAL A 15 -16.01 21.52 46.27
C VAL A 15 -16.06 20.81 44.93
N GLY A 16 -16.73 21.44 43.96
CA GLY A 16 -16.63 21.07 42.57
C GLY A 16 -15.18 21.29 42.11
N VAL A 17 -14.34 20.28 42.30
CA VAL A 17 -13.14 20.13 41.48
C VAL A 17 -13.66 19.74 40.10
N GLN A 18 -13.99 20.75 39.30
CA GLN A 18 -13.97 20.59 37.86
C GLN A 18 -12.52 20.25 37.51
N LEU A 19 -12.24 18.95 37.41
CA LEU A 19 -11.20 18.44 36.54
C LEU A 19 -11.60 18.85 35.13
N ALA A 20 -11.32 20.10 34.80
CA ALA A 20 -11.16 20.52 33.43
C ALA A 20 -9.87 19.86 32.93
N CYS A 21 -9.95 18.56 32.64
CA CYS A 21 -9.22 18.03 31.48
C CYS A 21 -9.92 18.58 30.24
N ALA A 22 -9.85 19.90 30.07
CA ALA A 22 -9.80 20.43 28.73
C ALA A 22 -8.46 19.92 28.21
N GLU A 23 -8.48 18.77 27.51
CA GLU A 23 -7.46 18.53 26.51
C GLU A 23 -7.41 19.82 25.70
N ARG A 24 -6.36 20.62 25.89
CA ARG A 24 -5.96 21.54 24.85
C ARG A 24 -5.71 20.63 23.66
N SER A 25 -6.68 20.55 22.75
CA SER A 25 -6.45 20.03 21.42
C SER A 25 -5.27 20.85 20.90
N ASN A 26 -4.07 20.28 20.98
CA ASN A 26 -2.89 20.97 20.54
C ASN A 26 -3.03 21.00 19.03
N ASP A 27 -3.52 22.12 18.50
CA ASP A 27 -3.75 22.38 17.06
C ASP A 27 -2.46 22.24 16.21
N ARG A 28 -1.35 21.95 16.91
CA ARG A 28 -0.01 21.65 16.43
C ARG A 28 0.36 20.16 16.39
N ARG A 29 -0.54 19.21 16.67
CA ARG A 29 -0.21 17.78 16.47
C ARG A 29 -0.02 17.51 14.99
N GLN A 30 1.06 16.82 14.66
CA GLN A 30 1.38 16.33 13.31
C GLN A 30 1.29 14.81 13.27
N VAL A 31 1.00 14.26 12.10
CA VAL A 31 1.09 12.83 11.83
C VAL A 31 2.13 12.60 10.73
N VAL A 32 3.07 11.69 10.98
CA VAL A 32 4.04 11.24 9.97
C VAL A 32 3.86 9.74 9.77
N LEU A 33 3.45 9.35 8.55
CA LEU A 33 3.36 7.97 8.12
C LEU A 33 4.58 7.61 7.28
N ILE A 34 5.34 6.60 7.70
CA ILE A 34 6.45 6.04 6.93
C ILE A 34 6.06 4.64 6.48
N VAL A 35 6.04 4.41 5.17
CA VAL A 35 5.75 3.12 4.55
C VAL A 35 7.04 2.53 3.99
N TRP A 36 7.36 1.32 4.42
CA TRP A 36 8.43 0.50 3.81
C TRP A 36 7.77 -0.56 2.96
N ASP A 37 7.88 -0.42 1.64
CA ASP A 37 7.23 -1.30 0.68
C ASP A 37 7.72 -2.75 0.84
N GLY A 38 6.81 -3.70 0.99
CA GLY A 38 7.15 -5.13 1.08
C GLY A 38 7.96 -5.57 2.32
N MET A 39 7.94 -4.80 3.41
CA MET A 39 8.64 -5.12 4.64
C MET A 39 7.87 -6.12 5.50
N ARG A 40 8.44 -7.32 5.67
CA ARG A 40 7.89 -8.32 6.58
C ARG A 40 8.15 -7.98 8.05
N PRO A 41 7.18 -8.26 8.95
CA PRO A 41 7.34 -7.96 10.38
C PRO A 41 8.41 -8.82 11.07
N ASP A 42 8.73 -10.02 10.56
CA ASP A 42 9.73 -10.92 11.15
C ASP A 42 11.18 -10.49 10.88
N PHE A 43 11.42 -9.48 10.04
CA PHE A 43 12.74 -8.87 9.89
C PHE A 43 13.02 -7.73 10.88
N VAL A 44 12.01 -7.29 11.63
CA VAL A 44 12.18 -6.23 12.64
C VAL A 44 13.00 -6.77 13.81
N SER A 45 14.22 -6.27 13.96
CA SER A 45 15.20 -6.73 14.95
C SER A 45 16.20 -5.63 15.29
N GLU A 46 16.88 -5.75 16.42
CA GLU A 46 17.94 -4.82 16.83
C GLU A 46 19.09 -4.76 15.80
N GLU A 47 19.39 -5.87 15.14
CA GLU A 47 20.46 -5.96 14.14
C GLU A 47 20.08 -5.35 12.79
N ASN A 48 18.91 -5.72 12.24
CA ASN A 48 18.53 -5.30 10.89
C ASN A 48 17.88 -3.92 10.85
N THR A 49 17.19 -3.53 11.93
CA THR A 49 16.39 -2.31 11.99
C THR A 49 16.52 -1.63 13.36
N PRO A 50 17.71 -1.18 13.78
CA PRO A 50 17.92 -0.63 15.11
C PRO A 50 17.03 0.59 15.43
N ALA A 51 16.76 1.48 14.46
CA ALA A 51 15.88 2.63 14.69
C ALA A 51 14.42 2.21 14.87
N LEU A 52 13.89 1.36 13.99
CA LEU A 52 12.53 0.83 14.10
C LEU A 52 12.36 -0.05 15.33
N TRP A 53 13.36 -0.88 15.65
CA TRP A 53 13.37 -1.73 16.84
C TRP A 53 13.26 -0.87 18.10
N ARG A 54 14.10 0.16 18.23
CA ARG A 54 14.03 1.10 19.35
C ARG A 54 12.68 1.81 19.41
N LEU A 55 12.18 2.32 18.28
CA LEU A 55 10.87 2.97 18.20
C LEU A 55 9.75 2.03 18.65
N SER A 56 9.84 0.73 18.34
CA SER A 56 8.87 -0.29 18.79
C SER A 56 8.92 -0.56 20.30
N LYS A 57 10.06 -0.30 20.97
CA LYS A 57 10.20 -0.43 22.43
C LYS A 57 9.72 0.81 23.16
N GLU A 58 9.88 1.98 22.56
CA GLU A 58 9.46 3.27 23.11
C GLU A 58 8.00 3.60 22.77
N GLY A 59 7.39 2.90 21.80
CA GLY A 59 6.03 3.11 21.33
C GLY A 59 5.16 1.86 21.38
N VAL A 60 4.28 1.71 20.38
CA VAL A 60 3.32 0.62 20.27
C VAL A 60 3.61 -0.22 19.04
N PHE A 61 3.65 -1.55 19.20
CA PHE A 61 3.79 -2.50 18.09
C PHE A 61 2.51 -3.33 17.92
N PHE A 62 1.80 -3.10 16.81
CA PHE A 62 0.58 -3.84 16.47
C PHE A 62 0.93 -5.23 15.91
N ARG A 63 0.73 -6.28 16.70
CA ARG A 63 1.13 -7.66 16.32
C ARG A 63 0.19 -8.39 15.37
N ASN A 64 -1.05 -7.91 15.23
CA ASN A 64 -2.10 -8.58 14.47
C ASN A 64 -2.64 -7.64 13.38
N HIS A 65 -1.75 -7.16 12.51
CA HIS A 65 -2.09 -6.40 11.31
C HIS A 65 -1.99 -7.32 10.08
N HIS A 66 -2.78 -7.03 9.06
CA HIS A 66 -2.79 -7.78 7.79
C HIS A 66 -3.00 -6.79 6.64
N ALA A 67 -2.34 -7.05 5.52
CA ALA A 67 -2.62 -6.36 4.27
C ALA A 67 -4.07 -6.64 3.82
N VAL A 68 -4.66 -5.71 3.08
CA VAL A 68 -5.89 -5.98 2.32
C VAL A 68 -5.58 -6.90 1.15
N TYR A 69 -6.56 -7.69 0.71
CA TYR A 69 -6.42 -8.59 -0.44
C TYR A 69 -6.83 -7.89 -1.74
N PRO A 70 -6.10 -8.08 -2.86
CA PRO A 70 -4.77 -8.69 -2.97
C PRO A 70 -3.68 -7.87 -2.28
N SER A 71 -2.69 -8.56 -1.72
CA SER A 71 -1.56 -7.94 -1.02
C SER A 71 -0.55 -7.33 -2.01
N ALA A 72 -0.94 -6.26 -2.68
CA ALA A 72 -0.13 -5.54 -3.67
C ALA A 72 -0.10 -4.03 -3.37
N THR A 73 0.97 -3.36 -3.84
CA THR A 73 1.28 -1.96 -3.55
C THR A 73 0.13 -0.98 -3.78
N GLU A 74 -0.50 -0.97 -4.96
CA GLU A 74 -1.53 0.02 -5.26
C GLU A 74 -2.82 -0.20 -4.46
N VAL A 75 -3.12 -1.47 -4.18
CA VAL A 75 -4.27 -1.88 -3.38
C VAL A 75 -4.11 -1.42 -1.93
N ASN A 76 -2.96 -1.72 -1.33
CA ASN A 76 -2.69 -1.40 0.07
C ASN A 76 -2.31 0.06 0.27
N GLY A 77 -1.63 0.69 -0.70
CA GLY A 77 -1.39 2.13 -0.72
C GLY A 77 -2.70 2.91 -0.72
N THR A 78 -3.66 2.50 -1.56
CA THR A 78 -5.00 3.09 -1.57
C THR A 78 -5.73 2.84 -0.26
N ALA A 79 -5.68 1.63 0.30
CA ALA A 79 -6.29 1.32 1.60
C ALA A 79 -5.68 2.15 2.75
N LEU A 80 -4.35 2.36 2.75
CA LEU A 80 -3.66 3.23 3.71
C LEU A 80 -4.09 4.69 3.56
N ALA A 81 -4.28 5.16 2.33
CA ALA A 81 -4.70 6.53 2.06
C ALA A 81 -6.18 6.80 2.34
N THR A 82 -7.05 5.80 2.26
CA THR A 82 -8.51 5.99 2.29
C THR A 82 -9.22 5.32 3.47
N GLY A 83 -8.59 4.33 4.11
CA GLY A 83 -9.18 3.53 5.17
C GLY A 83 -10.23 2.51 4.71
N VAL A 84 -10.37 2.27 3.39
CA VAL A 84 -11.37 1.35 2.83
C VAL A 84 -10.75 0.22 2.02
N TYR A 85 -11.53 -0.84 1.81
CA TYR A 85 -11.14 -2.01 1.01
C TYR A 85 -11.35 -1.76 -0.50
N PRO A 86 -10.79 -2.62 -1.37
CA PRO A 86 -10.91 -2.50 -2.83
C PRO A 86 -12.34 -2.41 -3.38
N ASN A 87 -13.29 -3.04 -2.72
CA ASN A 87 -14.70 -2.95 -3.06
C ASN A 87 -15.27 -1.51 -2.94
N HIS A 88 -14.67 -0.68 -2.10
CA HIS A 88 -15.04 0.73 -1.93
C HIS A 88 -14.07 1.70 -2.60
N SER A 89 -12.78 1.39 -2.68
CA SER A 89 -11.81 2.29 -3.30
C SER A 89 -11.86 2.26 -4.83
N GLY A 90 -12.35 1.15 -5.40
CA GLY A 90 -12.41 0.93 -6.84
C GLY A 90 -11.14 0.33 -7.45
N LEU A 91 -10.05 0.15 -6.70
CA LEU A 91 -8.78 -0.44 -7.19
C LEU A 91 -8.54 -1.81 -6.56
N ILE A 92 -8.50 -2.86 -7.40
CA ILE A 92 -8.39 -4.27 -6.98
C ILE A 92 -6.96 -4.78 -7.13
N ALA A 93 -6.16 -4.24 -8.04
CA ALA A 93 -4.81 -4.75 -8.29
C ALA A 93 -3.88 -3.69 -8.88
N ASN A 94 -2.56 -3.97 -8.91
CA ASN A 94 -1.60 -3.08 -9.57
C ASN A 94 -1.81 -3.07 -11.09
N TYR A 95 -2.17 -4.22 -11.65
CA TYR A 95 -2.56 -4.37 -13.04
C TYR A 95 -3.99 -4.85 -13.17
N GLU A 96 -4.74 -4.18 -14.03
CA GLU A 96 -6.16 -4.45 -14.29
C GLU A 96 -6.45 -4.44 -15.81
N TYR A 97 -7.66 -4.86 -16.17
CA TYR A 97 -8.20 -4.65 -17.52
C TYR A 97 -9.46 -3.79 -17.42
N ARG A 98 -9.35 -2.54 -17.91
CA ARG A 98 -10.45 -1.57 -17.97
C ARG A 98 -10.63 -1.09 -19.41
N PRO A 99 -11.52 -1.72 -20.20
CA PRO A 99 -11.66 -1.44 -21.62
C PRO A 99 -12.07 0.01 -21.93
N GLU A 100 -12.72 0.69 -20.99
CA GLU A 100 -13.09 2.09 -21.04
C GLU A 100 -11.88 3.04 -20.95
N ILE A 101 -10.78 2.61 -20.33
CA ILE A 101 -9.50 3.33 -20.30
C ILE A 101 -8.64 2.92 -21.50
N ASP A 102 -8.43 1.61 -21.68
CA ASP A 102 -7.72 1.06 -22.82
C ASP A 102 -8.22 -0.37 -23.14
N SER A 103 -8.92 -0.51 -24.26
CA SER A 103 -9.50 -1.79 -24.67
C SER A 103 -8.46 -2.81 -25.18
N ARG A 104 -7.24 -2.37 -25.51
CA ARG A 104 -6.24 -3.17 -26.22
C ARG A 104 -5.18 -3.77 -25.32
N LYS A 105 -4.97 -3.21 -24.13
CA LYS A 105 -3.93 -3.64 -23.19
C LYS A 105 -4.38 -3.61 -21.75
N LEU A 106 -3.62 -4.32 -20.92
CA LEU A 106 -3.69 -4.19 -19.48
C LEU A 106 -3.22 -2.80 -19.06
N ILE A 107 -3.80 -2.27 -17.99
CA ILE A 107 -3.41 -0.98 -17.41
C ILE A 107 -2.52 -1.22 -16.19
N ASN A 108 -1.50 -0.38 -16.01
CA ASN A 108 -0.87 -0.17 -14.71
C ASN A 108 -1.65 0.95 -14.01
N VAL A 109 -2.27 0.68 -12.87
CA VAL A 109 -3.28 1.59 -12.29
C VAL A 109 -2.68 2.91 -11.81
N GLU A 110 -1.41 2.94 -11.44
CA GLU A 110 -0.66 4.14 -11.03
C GLU A 110 -0.08 4.94 -12.19
N ASN A 111 -0.19 4.47 -13.44
CA ASN A 111 0.38 5.18 -14.58
C ASN A 111 -0.30 6.56 -14.74
N PRO A 112 0.45 7.67 -14.86
CA PRO A 112 -0.16 9.01 -14.90
C PRO A 112 -1.21 9.23 -16.02
N ALA A 113 -1.05 8.58 -17.17
CA ALA A 113 -2.04 8.65 -18.25
C ALA A 113 -3.31 7.83 -17.93
N VAL A 114 -3.15 6.69 -17.24
CA VAL A 114 -4.25 5.86 -16.76
C VAL A 114 -5.02 6.59 -15.66
N VAL A 115 -4.33 7.17 -14.67
CA VAL A 115 -4.95 7.95 -13.59
C VAL A 115 -5.74 9.12 -14.16
N ARG A 116 -5.14 9.91 -15.06
CA ARG A 116 -5.82 11.04 -15.72
C ARG A 116 -7.06 10.58 -16.47
N LYS A 117 -6.95 9.50 -17.26
CA LYS A 117 -8.08 8.99 -18.02
C LYS A 117 -9.18 8.44 -17.11
N GLY A 118 -8.79 7.78 -16.03
CA GLY A 118 -9.70 7.29 -15.00
C GLY A 118 -10.47 8.41 -14.32
N ASP A 119 -9.79 9.51 -13.95
CA ASP A 119 -10.43 10.69 -13.36
C ASP A 119 -11.35 11.39 -14.38
N GLU A 120 -10.96 11.50 -15.66
CA GLU A 120 -11.82 12.03 -16.73
C GLU A 120 -13.14 11.24 -16.86
N LEU A 121 -13.07 9.91 -16.76
CA LEU A 121 -14.25 9.04 -16.92
C LEU A 121 -15.15 9.02 -15.67
N SER A 122 -14.57 9.22 -14.49
CA SER A 122 -15.25 9.12 -13.18
C SER A 122 -15.61 10.47 -12.55
N GLY A 123 -15.25 11.58 -13.20
CA GLY A 123 -15.42 12.93 -12.64
C GLY A 123 -14.52 13.19 -11.43
N GLY A 124 -13.27 12.70 -11.47
CA GLY A 124 -12.28 12.83 -10.39
C GLY A 124 -12.33 11.72 -9.34
N ASN A 125 -13.09 10.65 -9.57
CA ASN A 125 -13.28 9.56 -8.61
C ASN A 125 -12.60 8.27 -9.05
N TYR A 126 -11.41 8.36 -9.68
CA TYR A 126 -10.67 7.15 -10.07
C TYR A 126 -10.30 6.31 -8.84
N VAL A 127 -9.90 6.98 -7.76
CA VAL A 127 -10.07 6.45 -6.40
C VAL A 127 -11.42 6.98 -5.90
N ALA A 128 -12.33 6.06 -5.60
CA ALA A 128 -13.76 6.38 -5.44
C ALA A 128 -14.12 7.12 -4.14
N VAL A 129 -13.18 7.23 -3.20
CA VAL A 129 -13.37 7.95 -1.93
C VAL A 129 -12.20 8.90 -1.67
N PRO A 130 -12.41 10.00 -0.93
CA PRO A 130 -11.34 10.94 -0.62
C PRO A 130 -10.20 10.29 0.18
N THR A 131 -8.97 10.64 -0.15
CA THR A 131 -7.79 10.26 0.65
C THR A 131 -7.67 11.12 1.90
N ILE A 132 -6.90 10.65 2.88
CA ILE A 132 -6.57 11.43 4.08
C ILE A 132 -5.87 12.74 3.72
N ALA A 133 -5.06 12.77 2.65
CA ALA A 133 -4.44 14.00 2.18
C ALA A 133 -5.50 15.02 1.75
N GLU A 134 -6.47 14.60 0.93
CA GLU A 134 -7.58 15.45 0.49
C GLU A 134 -8.44 15.93 1.67
N LEU A 135 -8.72 15.05 2.63
CA LEU A 135 -9.49 15.40 3.83
C LEU A 135 -8.78 16.45 4.70
N VAL A 136 -7.47 16.30 4.91
CA VAL A 136 -6.66 17.26 5.68
C VAL A 136 -6.54 18.59 4.94
N GLN A 137 -6.32 18.57 3.63
CA GLN A 137 -6.28 19.76 2.78
C GLN A 137 -7.61 20.51 2.76
N LYS A 138 -8.74 19.78 2.66
CA LYS A 138 -10.10 20.35 2.74
C LYS A 138 -10.38 21.02 4.09
N ALA A 139 -9.75 20.54 5.16
CA ALA A 139 -9.77 21.20 6.48
C ALA A 139 -8.84 22.42 6.58
N GLY A 140 -8.23 22.86 5.47
CA GLY A 140 -7.34 24.01 5.41
C GLY A 140 -5.95 23.74 5.97
N ARG A 141 -5.57 22.47 6.18
CA ARG A 141 -4.27 22.09 6.73
C ARG A 141 -3.34 21.55 5.66
N ARG A 142 -2.05 21.83 5.82
CA ARG A 142 -1.00 21.45 4.87
C ARG A 142 -0.67 19.95 4.95
N THR A 143 -0.47 19.32 3.80
CA THR A 143 0.04 17.95 3.69
C THR A 143 1.28 17.84 2.82
N VAL A 144 2.12 16.83 3.06
CA VAL A 144 3.20 16.47 2.14
C VAL A 144 3.21 14.95 1.93
N ILE A 145 3.08 14.50 0.69
CA ILE A 145 3.25 13.11 0.30
C ILE A 145 4.58 13.01 -0.46
N ALA A 146 5.51 12.19 0.01
CA ALA A 146 6.81 12.00 -0.62
C ALA A 146 7.07 10.50 -0.82
N THR A 147 7.04 10.04 -2.06
CA THR A 147 7.19 8.63 -2.40
C THR A 147 8.32 8.44 -3.41
N ALA A 148 9.15 7.42 -3.19
CA ALA A 148 10.16 7.02 -4.17
C ALA A 148 9.54 6.25 -5.36
N LYS A 149 8.29 5.78 -5.22
CA LYS A 149 7.47 5.07 -6.23
C LYS A 149 6.31 5.93 -6.74
N THR A 150 5.71 5.53 -7.85
CA THR A 150 4.58 6.22 -8.50
C THR A 150 3.26 6.13 -7.74
N VAL A 151 3.08 5.16 -6.85
CA VAL A 151 1.93 5.03 -5.91
C VAL A 151 1.51 6.35 -5.24
N GLY A 152 2.47 7.23 -4.93
CA GLY A 152 2.21 8.54 -4.32
C GLY A 152 1.27 9.44 -5.13
N LEU A 153 1.20 9.22 -6.46
CA LEU A 153 0.21 9.87 -7.31
C LEU A 153 -1.21 9.57 -6.81
N LEU A 154 -1.56 8.30 -6.55
CA LEU A 154 -2.91 7.93 -6.12
C LEU A 154 -3.27 8.50 -4.73
N LEU A 155 -2.27 8.71 -3.86
CA LEU A 155 -2.48 9.15 -2.48
C LEU A 155 -2.87 10.64 -2.40
N ASP A 156 -2.50 11.44 -3.41
CA ASP A 156 -2.78 12.88 -3.49
C ASP A 156 -2.66 13.40 -4.94
N ARG A 157 -3.62 13.03 -5.82
CA ARG A 157 -3.59 13.32 -7.27
C ARG A 157 -4.25 14.63 -7.71
N HIS A 158 -5.16 15.19 -6.91
CA HIS A 158 -5.94 16.34 -7.36
C HIS A 158 -5.12 17.63 -7.28
N LEU A 159 -5.17 18.44 -8.35
CA LEU A 159 -4.54 19.75 -8.41
C LEU A 159 -5.53 20.87 -8.06
N ASP A 160 -6.76 20.81 -8.60
CA ASP A 160 -7.73 21.91 -8.48
C ASP A 160 -8.23 22.13 -7.06
N SER A 161 -8.28 21.06 -6.25
CA SER A 161 -8.70 21.09 -4.84
C SER A 161 -7.52 21.09 -3.86
N ARG A 162 -6.29 21.26 -4.34
CA ARG A 162 -5.09 21.10 -3.53
C ARG A 162 -4.96 22.20 -2.47
N GLY A 163 -4.69 21.78 -1.24
CA GLY A 163 -4.41 22.68 -0.12
C GLY A 163 -3.15 23.51 -0.36
N LYS A 164 -3.15 24.76 0.10
CA LYS A 164 -2.02 25.68 -0.03
C LYS A 164 -0.73 25.04 0.53
N ASP A 165 0.37 25.19 -0.21
CA ASP A 165 1.71 24.70 0.15
C ASP A 165 1.80 23.17 0.37
N SER A 166 0.78 22.41 -0.09
CA SER A 166 0.76 20.96 -0.04
C SER A 166 1.40 20.38 -1.30
N VAL A 167 2.22 19.35 -1.16
CA VAL A 167 2.99 18.77 -2.26
C VAL A 167 2.86 17.26 -2.25
N ALA A 168 2.60 16.68 -3.42
CA ALA A 168 2.83 15.28 -3.68
C ALA A 168 4.09 15.14 -4.54
N LEU A 169 5.08 14.42 -4.07
CA LEU A 169 6.33 14.08 -4.75
C LEU A 169 6.32 12.57 -4.95
N PHE A 170 6.44 12.09 -6.19
CA PHE A 170 6.40 10.67 -6.50
C PHE A 170 7.37 10.34 -7.64
N ALA A 171 8.28 9.39 -7.40
CA ALA A 171 9.23 8.88 -8.40
C ALA A 171 9.99 9.97 -9.20
N GLY A 172 10.34 11.09 -8.54
CA GLY A 172 11.04 12.21 -9.19
C GLY A 172 10.15 13.13 -10.03
N GLU A 173 8.83 13.08 -9.83
CA GLU A 173 7.83 14.04 -10.32
C GLU A 173 7.09 14.68 -9.13
N SER A 174 6.39 15.80 -9.36
CA SER A 174 5.59 16.43 -8.30
C SER A 174 4.25 16.99 -8.77
N LEU A 175 3.34 17.14 -7.82
CA LEU A 175 2.12 17.93 -7.91
C LEU A 175 2.11 18.96 -6.75
N PRO A 176 2.06 20.27 -7.06
CA PRO A 176 2.11 20.84 -8.40
C PRO A 176 3.49 20.62 -9.08
N PRO A 177 3.58 20.62 -10.43
CA PRO A 177 4.81 20.28 -11.16
C PRO A 177 6.00 21.20 -10.91
N ASP A 178 5.77 22.44 -10.48
CA ASP A 178 6.80 23.43 -10.18
C ASP A 178 7.48 23.21 -8.82
N ALA A 179 6.84 22.48 -7.90
CA ALA A 179 7.39 22.20 -6.57
C ALA A 179 8.75 21.47 -6.63
N ILE A 180 8.96 20.61 -7.62
CA ILE A 180 10.18 19.82 -7.75
C ILE A 180 11.44 20.63 -8.05
N GLY A 181 11.31 21.82 -8.67
CA GLY A 181 12.47 22.60 -9.13
C GLY A 181 13.40 22.99 -7.98
N SER A 182 12.82 23.37 -6.83
CA SER A 182 13.59 23.70 -5.62
C SER A 182 14.31 22.49 -5.01
N ILE A 183 13.68 21.32 -5.06
CA ILE A 183 14.20 20.06 -4.54
C ILE A 183 15.38 19.61 -5.40
N VAL A 184 15.21 19.60 -6.73
CA VAL A 184 16.28 19.21 -7.67
C VAL A 184 17.47 20.15 -7.60
N LYS A 185 17.23 21.46 -7.42
CA LYS A 185 18.31 22.43 -7.22
C LYS A 185 19.13 22.14 -5.95
N MET A 186 18.49 21.61 -4.90
CA MET A 186 19.15 21.30 -3.64
C MET A 186 19.85 19.94 -3.66
N LEU A 187 19.15 18.90 -4.14
CA LEU A 187 19.56 17.49 -3.99
C LEU A 187 20.12 16.87 -5.26
N GLY A 188 20.03 17.57 -6.40
CA GLY A 188 20.21 16.99 -7.72
C GLY A 188 18.96 16.25 -8.22
N PRO A 189 18.99 15.71 -9.45
CA PRO A 189 17.87 14.97 -10.01
C PRO A 189 17.58 13.69 -9.22
N PHE A 190 16.33 13.23 -9.28
CA PHE A 190 15.93 11.96 -8.66
C PHE A 190 16.75 10.79 -9.24
N PRO A 191 17.42 9.99 -8.40
CA PRO A 191 18.18 8.83 -8.86
C PRO A 191 17.21 7.67 -9.16
N ALA A 192 17.05 7.37 -10.45
CA ALA A 192 16.15 6.33 -10.93
C ALA A 192 16.92 5.09 -11.44
N PRO A 193 16.40 3.87 -11.20
CA PRO A 193 16.86 2.65 -11.86
C PRO A 193 16.70 2.69 -13.40
N PRO A 194 17.49 1.91 -14.16
CA PRO A 194 18.56 1.02 -13.72
C PRO A 194 19.89 1.76 -13.48
N LYS A 195 19.92 3.08 -13.66
CA LYS A 195 21.16 3.86 -13.56
C LYS A 195 21.69 3.91 -12.13
N GLN A 196 20.81 3.96 -11.15
CA GLN A 196 21.13 3.98 -9.72
C GLN A 196 20.34 2.92 -8.94
N PRO A 197 20.86 2.45 -7.79
CA PRO A 197 20.13 1.56 -6.88
C PRO A 197 18.88 2.22 -6.27
N PHE A 198 17.86 1.43 -5.94
CA PHE A 198 16.62 1.94 -5.33
C PHE A 198 16.85 2.66 -4.00
N ALA A 199 17.80 2.19 -3.19
CA ALA A 199 18.18 2.82 -1.92
C ALA A 199 18.61 4.29 -2.08
N GLU A 200 19.17 4.69 -3.23
CA GLU A 200 19.48 6.10 -3.50
C GLU A 200 18.21 6.93 -3.73
N GLY A 201 17.21 6.38 -4.41
CA GLY A 201 15.89 7.02 -4.62
C GLY A 201 15.14 7.22 -3.30
N ASP A 202 15.23 6.23 -2.42
CA ASP A 202 14.68 6.29 -1.07
C ASP A 202 15.38 7.37 -0.23
N ALA A 203 16.71 7.41 -0.25
CA ALA A 203 17.49 8.43 0.47
C ALA A 203 17.25 9.85 -0.08
N TRP A 204 17.12 9.99 -1.40
CA TRP A 204 16.78 11.27 -2.03
C TRP A 204 15.38 11.73 -1.61
N THR A 205 14.39 10.82 -1.61
CA THR A 205 13.00 11.13 -1.23
C THR A 205 12.90 11.50 0.25
N ALA A 206 13.59 10.77 1.13
CA ALA A 206 13.63 11.07 2.55
C ALA A 206 14.23 12.48 2.81
N LYS A 207 15.34 12.82 2.14
CA LYS A 207 15.92 14.17 2.22
C LYS A 207 15.03 15.24 1.60
N ALA A 208 14.37 14.96 0.49
CA ALA A 208 13.43 15.89 -0.13
C ALA A 208 12.30 16.25 0.85
N LEU A 209 11.79 15.25 1.57
CA LEU A 209 10.81 15.45 2.64
C LEU A 209 11.39 16.30 3.78
N THR A 210 12.49 15.88 4.38
CA THR A 210 12.99 16.48 5.63
C THR A 210 13.71 17.81 5.46
N ASP A 211 14.47 17.96 4.37
CA ASP A 211 15.41 19.09 4.20
C ASP A 211 14.84 20.18 3.29
N SER A 212 13.87 19.83 2.43
CA SER A 212 13.17 20.79 1.56
C SER A 212 11.72 21.01 1.98
N LEU A 213 10.89 19.97 1.96
CA LEU A 213 9.44 20.11 2.14
C LEU A 213 9.05 20.41 3.59
N TRP A 214 9.86 20.02 4.56
CA TRP A 214 9.68 20.39 5.98
C TRP A 214 10.45 21.63 6.40
N ARG A 215 11.07 22.38 5.47
CA ARG A 215 11.90 23.54 5.82
C ARG A 215 11.16 24.56 6.70
N ASP A 216 9.90 24.84 6.37
CA ASP A 216 9.06 25.82 7.08
C ASP A 216 8.17 25.17 8.15
N GLY A 217 8.56 23.97 8.61
CA GLY A 217 7.88 23.19 9.63
C GLY A 217 7.18 21.94 9.10
N VAL A 218 7.03 20.95 9.98
CA VAL A 218 6.35 19.68 9.71
C VAL A 218 4.85 19.94 9.43
N PRO A 219 4.33 19.53 8.25
CA PRO A 219 2.90 19.61 7.91
C PRO A 219 2.00 18.86 8.89
N ALA A 220 0.70 19.14 8.85
CA ALA A 220 -0.29 18.43 9.67
C ALA A 220 -0.30 16.92 9.39
N PHE A 221 -0.09 16.53 8.13
CA PHE A 221 0.08 15.15 7.71
C PHE A 221 1.23 15.05 6.71
N SER A 222 2.19 14.16 6.98
CA SER A 222 3.23 13.81 6.04
C SER A 222 3.29 12.31 5.81
N LEU A 223 3.56 11.90 4.57
CA LEU A 223 3.78 10.52 4.20
C LEU A 223 5.14 10.37 3.52
N LEU A 224 5.94 9.40 3.96
CA LEU A 224 7.16 8.94 3.28
C LEU A 224 6.94 7.50 2.81
N TRP A 225 7.05 7.24 1.52
CA TRP A 225 7.01 5.87 0.98
C TRP A 225 8.36 5.49 0.38
N LEU A 226 9.00 4.47 0.96
CA LEU A 226 10.29 3.94 0.52
C LEU A 226 10.06 2.70 -0.34
N SER A 227 10.84 2.56 -1.41
CA SER A 227 10.78 1.44 -2.35
C SER A 227 11.38 0.15 -1.79
N GLU A 228 12.29 0.29 -0.84
CA GLU A 228 12.94 -0.84 -0.18
C GLU A 228 12.18 -1.28 1.08
N PRO A 229 12.16 -2.60 1.38
CA PRO A 229 12.90 -3.67 0.72
C PRO A 229 12.22 -4.37 -0.48
N ASP A 230 10.99 -3.99 -0.87
CA ASP A 230 10.23 -4.62 -1.97
C ASP A 230 11.05 -4.77 -3.25
N ALA A 231 11.61 -3.65 -3.73
CA ALA A 231 12.31 -3.61 -5.01
C ALA A 231 13.48 -4.60 -5.06
N THR A 232 14.32 -4.65 -4.01
CA THR A 232 15.43 -5.59 -3.94
C THR A 232 14.96 -7.03 -3.68
N GLN A 233 13.93 -7.26 -2.88
CA GLN A 233 13.40 -8.61 -2.63
C GLN A 233 12.81 -9.25 -3.88
N HIS A 234 12.15 -8.48 -4.74
CA HIS A 234 11.69 -8.95 -6.05
C HIS A 234 12.84 -9.38 -6.96
N GLN A 235 14.01 -8.75 -6.86
CA GLN A 235 15.19 -9.11 -7.65
C GLN A 235 15.97 -10.29 -7.06
N THR A 236 15.89 -10.47 -5.74
CA THR A 236 16.71 -11.41 -4.96
C THR A 236 15.86 -12.46 -4.27
N ALA A 237 15.53 -12.32 -3.00
CA ALA A 237 14.53 -13.06 -2.21
C ALA A 237 14.57 -12.58 -0.75
N PRO A 238 13.50 -12.79 0.03
CA PRO A 238 13.51 -12.54 1.47
C PRO A 238 14.66 -13.27 2.18
N GLY A 239 15.41 -12.55 3.01
CA GLY A 239 16.58 -13.07 3.73
C GLY A 239 17.89 -13.11 2.94
N ALA A 240 17.87 -12.79 1.64
CA ALA A 240 19.10 -12.61 0.87
C ALA A 240 19.92 -11.43 1.43
N GLN A 241 21.26 -11.50 1.36
CA GLN A 241 22.12 -10.42 1.85
C GLN A 241 21.80 -9.04 1.26
N PRO A 242 21.52 -8.89 -0.06
CA PRO A 242 21.07 -7.61 -0.61
C PRO A 242 19.74 -7.13 -0.03
N ALA A 243 18.78 -8.04 0.21
CA ALA A 243 17.50 -7.69 0.83
C ALA A 243 17.67 -7.23 2.28
N LEU A 244 18.53 -7.89 3.07
CA LEU A 244 18.86 -7.44 4.42
C LEU A 244 19.58 -6.08 4.41
N ALA A 245 20.43 -5.82 3.42
CA ALA A 245 21.05 -4.50 3.24
C ALA A 245 20.01 -3.43 2.90
N ALA A 246 19.05 -3.73 2.02
CA ALA A 246 17.95 -2.84 1.68
C ALA A 246 17.09 -2.48 2.91
N ILE A 247 16.78 -3.47 3.77
CA ILE A 247 16.09 -3.25 5.05
C ILE A 247 16.89 -2.28 5.94
N ARG A 248 18.21 -2.47 6.05
CA ARG A 248 19.07 -1.55 6.81
C ARG A 248 19.07 -0.14 6.23
N THR A 249 18.99 0.02 4.90
CA THR A 249 18.89 1.36 4.28
C THR A 249 17.54 2.02 4.55
N ALA A 250 16.44 1.27 4.59
CA ALA A 250 15.14 1.79 5.00
C ALA A 250 15.15 2.26 6.47
N ASP A 251 15.81 1.51 7.37
CA ASP A 251 15.99 1.89 8.77
C ASP A 251 16.85 3.16 8.93
N GLN A 252 17.89 3.33 8.11
CA GLN A 252 18.68 4.55 8.06
C GLN A 252 17.84 5.78 7.63
N ASN A 253 16.92 5.60 6.68
CA ASN A 253 15.99 6.66 6.28
C ASN A 253 15.01 7.00 7.41
N LEU A 254 14.49 6.02 8.16
CA LEU A 254 13.71 6.27 9.36
C LEU A 254 14.52 7.06 10.41
N ALA A 255 15.76 6.66 10.68
CA ALA A 255 16.63 7.39 11.60
C ALA A 255 16.85 8.85 11.16
N HIS A 256 16.98 9.08 9.84
CA HIS A 256 17.09 10.43 9.28
C HIS A 256 15.83 11.27 9.52
N VAL A 257 14.64 10.69 9.30
CA VAL A 257 13.35 11.34 9.58
C VAL A 257 13.21 11.67 11.06
N LEU A 258 13.52 10.72 11.95
CA LEU A 258 13.46 10.94 13.41
C LEU A 258 14.39 12.09 13.83
N ALA A 259 15.62 12.10 13.32
CA ALA A 259 16.58 13.18 13.59
C ALA A 259 16.11 14.53 13.05
N ALA A 260 15.38 14.56 11.92
CA ALA A 260 14.79 15.80 11.39
C ALA A 260 13.69 16.35 12.31
N LEU A 261 12.83 15.48 12.85
CA LEU A 261 11.82 15.87 13.83
C LEU A 261 12.45 16.41 15.12
N ASP A 262 13.54 15.80 15.59
CA ASP A 262 14.28 16.28 16.76
C ASP A 262 14.89 17.67 16.51
N ARG A 263 15.52 17.88 15.35
CA ARG A 263 16.09 19.19 14.96
C ARG A 263 15.03 20.29 14.87
N GLN A 264 13.80 19.94 14.51
CA GLN A 264 12.68 20.89 14.45
C GLN A 264 11.91 21.02 15.77
N HIS A 265 12.35 20.34 16.84
CA HIS A 265 11.63 20.26 18.11
C HIS A 265 10.17 19.78 17.95
N ALA A 266 9.91 18.94 16.94
CA ALA A 266 8.58 18.44 16.61
C ALA A 266 8.35 17.01 17.10
N ARG A 267 9.37 16.34 17.65
CA ARG A 267 9.30 14.92 18.05
C ARG A 267 8.20 14.61 19.06
N GLU A 268 7.97 15.50 20.03
CA GLU A 268 6.97 15.34 21.09
C GLU A 268 5.53 15.67 20.64
N THR A 269 5.39 16.43 19.55
CA THR A 269 4.10 16.82 18.97
C THR A 269 3.71 16.01 17.74
N THR A 270 4.58 15.10 17.31
CA THR A 270 4.37 14.27 16.11
C THR A 270 4.03 12.83 16.50
N ASP A 271 2.88 12.35 16.03
CA ASP A 271 2.53 10.94 16.04
C ASP A 271 3.17 10.26 14.82
N ILE A 272 4.01 9.24 15.05
CA ILE A 272 4.80 8.57 14.01
C ILE A 272 4.29 7.15 13.83
N PHE A 273 3.90 6.82 12.60
CA PHE A 273 3.49 5.49 12.19
C PHE A 273 4.53 4.93 11.21
N VAL A 274 5.06 3.74 11.49
CA VAL A 274 5.88 3.00 10.53
C VAL A 274 5.12 1.73 10.16
N VAL A 275 4.81 1.57 8.89
CA VAL A 275 3.98 0.47 8.36
C VAL A 275 4.62 -0.13 7.12
N SER A 276 4.05 -1.24 6.68
CA SER A 276 4.27 -1.79 5.35
C SER A 276 2.92 -1.99 4.68
N ASP A 277 2.90 -1.91 3.35
CA ASP A 277 1.76 -2.19 2.52
C ASP A 277 1.49 -3.69 2.40
N HIS A 278 2.54 -4.52 2.33
CA HIS A 278 2.44 -5.98 2.33
C HIS A 278 3.72 -6.68 2.82
N GLY A 279 3.63 -7.99 3.00
CA GLY A 279 4.78 -8.87 3.26
C GLY A 279 5.42 -9.39 1.98
N PHE A 280 6.12 -10.52 2.08
CA PHE A 280 6.79 -11.18 0.96
C PHE A 280 6.82 -12.70 1.13
N SER A 281 6.70 -13.42 0.02
CA SER A 281 6.99 -14.86 -0.07
C SER A 281 8.11 -15.14 -1.07
N THR A 282 8.77 -16.29 -0.95
CA THR A 282 9.73 -16.74 -1.97
C THR A 282 9.00 -17.58 -3.02
N ILE A 283 9.28 -17.32 -4.29
CA ILE A 283 8.67 -17.99 -5.42
C ILE A 283 9.27 -19.38 -5.57
N ASN A 284 8.42 -20.39 -5.45
CA ASN A 284 8.75 -21.79 -5.68
C ASN A 284 8.76 -22.12 -7.18
N ARG A 285 7.68 -21.77 -7.90
CA ARG A 285 7.55 -22.00 -9.34
C ARG A 285 6.97 -20.77 -10.03
N ALA A 286 7.47 -20.47 -11.22
CA ALA A 286 6.84 -19.52 -12.14
C ALA A 286 5.89 -20.30 -13.06
N ILE A 287 4.60 -19.94 -13.05
CA ILE A 287 3.55 -20.67 -13.75
C ILE A 287 3.19 -19.94 -15.05
N ASP A 288 3.50 -20.57 -16.18
CA ASP A 288 3.08 -20.10 -17.51
C ASP A 288 1.59 -20.41 -17.76
N LEU A 289 0.73 -19.65 -17.09
CA LEU A 289 -0.72 -19.79 -17.18
C LEU A 289 -1.23 -19.60 -18.61
N ARG A 290 -0.61 -18.74 -19.41
CA ARG A 290 -1.01 -18.54 -20.81
C ARG A 290 -0.87 -19.84 -21.60
N LYS A 291 0.29 -20.50 -21.49
CA LYS A 291 0.52 -21.80 -22.14
C LYS A 291 -0.38 -22.90 -21.57
N ILE A 292 -0.56 -22.94 -20.25
CA ILE A 292 -1.38 -23.95 -19.57
C ILE A 292 -2.85 -23.84 -20.00
N LEU A 293 -3.42 -22.63 -20.00
CA LEU A 293 -4.79 -22.38 -20.43
C LEU A 293 -5.00 -22.69 -21.92
N ALA A 294 -4.05 -22.29 -22.77
CA ALA A 294 -4.09 -22.65 -24.19
C ALA A 294 -4.12 -24.16 -24.41
N THR A 295 -3.30 -24.91 -23.66
CA THR A 295 -3.27 -26.38 -23.70
C THR A 295 -4.60 -27.00 -23.25
N ALA A 296 -5.27 -26.37 -22.28
CA ALA A 296 -6.58 -26.78 -21.78
C ALA A 296 -7.76 -26.34 -22.67
N GLY A 297 -7.49 -25.75 -23.84
CA GLY A 297 -8.53 -25.34 -24.80
C GLY A 297 -9.22 -24.02 -24.45
N PHE A 298 -8.55 -23.13 -23.71
CA PHE A 298 -8.98 -21.74 -23.55
C PHE A 298 -8.21 -20.83 -24.52
N ASN A 299 -8.89 -19.82 -25.06
CA ASN A 299 -8.22 -18.75 -25.79
C ASN A 299 -7.86 -17.63 -24.83
N VAL A 300 -6.58 -17.26 -24.75
CA VAL A 300 -6.13 -16.11 -23.95
C VAL A 300 -5.87 -14.94 -24.89
N ALA A 301 -6.61 -13.84 -24.72
CA ALA A 301 -6.51 -12.68 -25.59
C ALA A 301 -5.11 -12.03 -25.56
N THR A 302 -4.69 -11.49 -26.71
CA THR A 302 -3.46 -10.70 -26.90
C THR A 302 -3.73 -9.35 -27.60
N GLY A 303 -5.00 -8.99 -27.77
CA GLY A 303 -5.50 -7.80 -28.45
C GLY A 303 -7.00 -7.67 -28.18
N ASP A 304 -7.78 -7.28 -29.19
CA ASP A 304 -9.24 -7.13 -29.04
C ASP A 304 -9.90 -8.48 -28.68
N PRO A 305 -10.47 -8.62 -27.47
CA PRO A 305 -10.93 -9.91 -26.97
C PRO A 305 -12.29 -10.30 -27.56
N LYS A 306 -12.43 -11.58 -27.95
CA LYS A 306 -13.72 -12.15 -28.39
C LYS A 306 -14.56 -12.58 -27.19
N PRO A 307 -15.89 -12.74 -27.33
CA PRO A 307 -16.78 -13.13 -26.23
C PRO A 307 -16.37 -14.39 -25.43
N GLN A 308 -15.68 -15.34 -26.05
CA GLN A 308 -15.26 -16.60 -25.41
C GLN A 308 -13.78 -16.60 -24.97
N ASP A 309 -13.07 -15.49 -25.15
CA ASP A 309 -11.68 -15.39 -24.75
C ASP A 309 -11.57 -15.13 -23.24
N ILE A 310 -10.38 -15.36 -22.70
CA ILE A 310 -9.99 -14.98 -21.34
C ILE A 310 -8.94 -13.89 -21.44
N ILE A 311 -9.12 -12.82 -20.69
CA ILE A 311 -8.10 -11.80 -20.49
C ILE A 311 -7.42 -12.09 -19.17
N LEU A 312 -6.12 -12.37 -19.25
CA LEU A 312 -5.32 -12.86 -18.14
C LEU A 312 -4.44 -11.73 -17.61
N VAL A 313 -4.61 -11.37 -16.33
CA VAL A 313 -3.93 -10.24 -15.70
C VAL A 313 -3.15 -10.71 -14.47
N GLY A 314 -1.83 -10.86 -14.64
CA GLY A 314 -0.93 -11.31 -13.60
C GLY A 314 -0.54 -10.18 -12.64
N ASN A 315 -0.58 -10.47 -11.33
CA ASN A 315 -0.19 -9.58 -10.25
C ASN A 315 0.75 -10.30 -9.25
N GLY A 316 1.68 -11.12 -9.77
CA GLY A 316 2.61 -11.90 -8.96
C GLY A 316 1.94 -13.11 -8.31
N GLY A 317 1.60 -13.00 -7.03
CA GLY A 317 0.96 -14.05 -6.23
C GLY A 317 -0.54 -14.23 -6.48
N SER A 318 -1.17 -13.33 -7.23
CA SER A 318 -2.58 -13.43 -7.64
C SER A 318 -2.76 -13.14 -9.13
N VAL A 319 -3.83 -13.68 -9.71
CA VAL A 319 -4.18 -13.52 -11.12
C VAL A 319 -5.66 -13.20 -11.26
N LEU A 320 -5.97 -12.16 -12.03
CA LEU A 320 -7.34 -11.77 -12.36
C LEU A 320 -7.67 -12.29 -13.76
N PHE A 321 -8.86 -12.87 -13.91
CA PHE A 321 -9.37 -13.41 -15.16
C PHE A 321 -10.66 -12.68 -15.54
N TYR A 322 -10.62 -11.91 -16.62
CA TYR A 322 -11.79 -11.26 -17.17
C TYR A 322 -12.34 -12.10 -18.31
N VAL A 323 -13.65 -12.31 -18.31
CA VAL A 323 -14.38 -13.01 -19.36
C VAL A 323 -15.28 -11.98 -20.03
N PRO A 324 -15.06 -11.64 -21.31
CA PRO A 324 -15.88 -10.66 -22.00
C PRO A 324 -17.37 -11.03 -21.94
N ARG A 325 -18.22 -10.04 -21.66
CA ARG A 325 -19.67 -10.20 -21.43
C ARG A 325 -20.04 -11.11 -20.24
N HIS A 326 -19.08 -11.42 -19.37
CA HIS A 326 -19.28 -12.27 -18.19
C HIS A 326 -19.86 -13.66 -18.51
N ASP A 327 -19.43 -14.26 -19.62
CA ASP A 327 -19.93 -15.56 -20.09
C ASP A 327 -19.82 -16.64 -18.99
N GLY A 328 -20.99 -17.13 -18.56
CA GLY A 328 -21.09 -18.07 -17.46
C GLY A 328 -20.49 -19.45 -17.76
N GLY A 329 -20.54 -19.89 -19.02
CA GLY A 329 -19.99 -21.18 -19.43
C GLY A 329 -18.46 -21.17 -19.44
N VAL A 330 -17.85 -20.09 -19.94
CA VAL A 330 -16.40 -19.89 -19.87
C VAL A 330 -15.93 -19.77 -18.43
N ARG A 331 -16.61 -18.97 -17.60
CA ARG A 331 -16.30 -18.84 -16.17
C ARG A 331 -16.38 -20.20 -15.47
N GLN A 332 -17.44 -20.97 -15.71
CA GLN A 332 -17.61 -22.28 -15.08
C GLN A 332 -16.47 -23.23 -15.43
N ARG A 333 -16.20 -23.39 -16.73
CA ARG A 333 -15.09 -24.23 -17.21
C ARG A 333 -13.74 -23.80 -16.64
N LEU A 334 -13.49 -22.48 -16.55
CA LEU A 334 -12.26 -21.94 -15.99
C LEU A 334 -12.09 -22.34 -14.52
N VAL A 335 -13.13 -22.17 -13.70
CA VAL A 335 -13.08 -22.50 -12.27
C VAL A 335 -12.87 -24.01 -12.07
N GLU A 336 -13.64 -24.85 -12.78
CA GLU A 336 -13.50 -26.30 -12.72
C GLU A 336 -12.09 -26.76 -13.13
N PHE A 337 -11.51 -26.12 -14.16
CA PHE A 337 -10.13 -26.36 -14.57
C PHE A 337 -9.14 -25.96 -13.46
N LEU A 338 -9.24 -24.74 -12.92
CA LEU A 338 -8.33 -24.23 -11.89
C LEU A 338 -8.33 -25.11 -10.63
N GLN A 339 -9.52 -25.58 -10.20
CA GLN A 339 -9.69 -26.47 -9.05
C GLN A 339 -8.98 -27.83 -9.20
N GLN A 340 -8.69 -28.26 -10.44
CA GLN A 340 -7.97 -29.50 -10.72
C GLN A 340 -6.44 -29.30 -10.83
N THR A 341 -5.95 -28.07 -10.73
CA THR A 341 -4.52 -27.77 -10.83
C THR A 341 -3.82 -27.82 -9.48
N ASN A 342 -2.51 -28.09 -9.48
CA ASN A 342 -1.72 -28.12 -8.25
C ASN A 342 -1.15 -26.75 -7.83
N PHE A 343 -1.31 -25.72 -8.66
CA PHE A 343 -0.80 -24.37 -8.41
C PHE A 343 -1.88 -23.40 -7.91
N ALA A 344 -3.17 -23.67 -8.15
CA ALA A 344 -4.25 -22.84 -7.66
C ALA A 344 -4.38 -22.97 -6.14
N GLY A 345 -4.47 -21.84 -5.46
CA GLY A 345 -4.80 -21.74 -4.04
C GLY A 345 -6.25 -21.31 -3.87
N VAL A 346 -6.47 -20.14 -3.27
CA VAL A 346 -7.81 -19.57 -3.07
C VAL A 346 -8.37 -19.05 -4.40
N ILE A 347 -9.62 -19.40 -4.71
CA ILE A 347 -10.33 -18.92 -5.89
C ILE A 347 -11.53 -18.10 -5.43
N PHE A 348 -11.60 -16.86 -5.90
CA PHE A 348 -12.74 -15.96 -5.74
C PHE A 348 -13.49 -15.81 -7.07
N THR A 349 -14.81 -15.70 -6.99
CA THR A 349 -15.69 -15.63 -8.16
C THR A 349 -16.74 -14.55 -8.02
N ARG A 350 -17.06 -13.89 -9.13
CA ARG A 350 -18.14 -12.88 -9.23
C ARG A 350 -19.51 -13.44 -8.83
N VAL A 351 -19.81 -14.64 -9.31
CA VAL A 351 -21.01 -15.40 -8.95
C VAL A 351 -20.55 -16.62 -8.17
N LYS A 352 -21.17 -16.87 -7.01
CA LYS A 352 -20.81 -17.99 -6.13
C LYS A 352 -20.80 -19.31 -6.91
N MET A 353 -19.73 -20.08 -6.76
CA MET A 353 -19.56 -21.41 -7.31
C MET A 353 -19.16 -22.38 -6.20
N GLU A 354 -19.35 -23.68 -6.42
CA GLU A 354 -18.92 -24.69 -5.47
C GLU A 354 -17.38 -24.67 -5.33
N GLY A 355 -16.88 -24.71 -4.09
CA GLY A 355 -15.45 -24.67 -3.81
C GLY A 355 -14.76 -23.32 -4.04
N THR A 356 -15.51 -22.22 -4.20
CA THR A 356 -14.97 -20.85 -4.32
C THR A 356 -15.49 -19.91 -3.24
N PHE A 357 -14.77 -18.80 -3.03
CA PHE A 357 -15.23 -17.66 -2.25
C PHE A 357 -15.88 -16.62 -3.16
N THR A 358 -16.77 -15.78 -2.61
CA THR A 358 -17.31 -14.63 -3.35
C THR A 358 -16.36 -13.43 -3.25
N PHE A 359 -16.46 -12.49 -4.19
CA PHE A 359 -15.70 -11.23 -4.10
C PHE A 359 -16.04 -10.41 -2.86
N GLU A 360 -17.28 -10.46 -2.37
CA GLU A 360 -17.69 -9.83 -1.10
C GLU A 360 -16.90 -10.39 0.09
N GLN A 361 -16.69 -11.71 0.15
CA GLN A 361 -15.86 -12.33 1.19
C GLN A 361 -14.40 -11.89 1.10
N GLY A 362 -13.91 -11.61 -0.11
CA GLY A 362 -12.58 -11.05 -0.35
C GLY A 362 -12.50 -9.52 -0.23
N ARG A 363 -13.65 -8.82 -0.11
CA ARG A 363 -13.79 -7.36 -0.19
C ARG A 363 -13.19 -6.74 -1.45
N ILE A 364 -13.35 -7.44 -2.57
CA ILE A 364 -12.88 -7.05 -3.92
C ILE A 364 -14.03 -6.93 -4.93
N ASP A 365 -15.26 -6.85 -4.45
CA ASP A 365 -16.46 -6.66 -5.26
C ASP A 365 -16.60 -5.19 -5.68
N ASN A 366 -16.38 -4.88 -6.95
CA ASN A 366 -16.75 -3.56 -7.49
C ASN A 366 -17.16 -3.68 -8.97
N GLU A 367 -17.54 -2.55 -9.56
CA GLU A 367 -18.00 -2.51 -10.96
C GLU A 367 -16.95 -2.99 -11.96
N HIS A 368 -15.66 -2.76 -11.68
CA HIS A 368 -14.52 -3.13 -12.52
C HIS A 368 -13.95 -4.52 -12.20
N ALA A 369 -14.56 -5.28 -11.27
CA ALA A 369 -14.03 -6.56 -10.86
C ALA A 369 -13.91 -7.56 -12.04
N PRO A 370 -12.96 -8.50 -11.98
CA PRO A 370 -12.87 -9.57 -12.97
C PRO A 370 -14.05 -10.57 -12.84
N ASP A 371 -13.97 -11.72 -13.50
CA ASP A 371 -14.93 -12.82 -13.31
C ASP A 371 -14.43 -13.84 -12.29
N VAL A 372 -13.11 -14.06 -12.27
CA VAL A 372 -12.40 -14.94 -11.34
C VAL A 372 -11.13 -14.25 -10.86
N VAL A 373 -10.81 -14.39 -9.57
CA VAL A 373 -9.48 -14.07 -9.02
C VAL A 373 -8.93 -15.33 -8.38
N MET A 374 -7.68 -15.67 -8.70
CA MET A 374 -6.98 -16.81 -8.11
C MET A 374 -5.73 -16.32 -7.39
N ALA A 375 -5.60 -16.65 -6.11
CA ALA A 375 -4.33 -16.62 -5.41
C ALA A 375 -3.58 -17.94 -5.68
N PHE A 376 -2.28 -17.87 -5.95
CA PHE A 376 -1.46 -19.06 -6.08
C PHE A 376 -1.33 -19.80 -4.74
N ARG A 377 -1.05 -21.11 -4.83
CA ARG A 377 -0.83 -21.94 -3.65
C ARG A 377 0.42 -21.47 -2.89
N TRP A 378 0.22 -21.26 -1.59
CA TRP A 378 1.25 -20.91 -0.63
C TRP A 378 1.51 -22.08 0.34
N ASN A 379 2.72 -22.15 0.90
CA ASN A 379 3.05 -23.04 2.02
C ASN A 379 4.15 -22.44 2.93
N GLU A 380 4.30 -23.01 4.11
CA GLU A 380 5.21 -22.53 5.17
C GLU A 380 6.66 -22.99 5.02
N ASN A 381 7.01 -23.69 3.93
CA ASN A 381 8.38 -24.15 3.74
C ASN A 381 9.36 -22.97 3.76
N LYS A 382 10.60 -23.28 4.14
CA LYS A 382 11.68 -22.30 4.20
C LYS A 382 12.41 -22.23 2.86
N ASN A 383 12.79 -21.02 2.50
CA ASN A 383 13.64 -20.78 1.33
C ASN A 383 15.12 -21.11 1.62
N GLN A 384 16.00 -20.84 0.65
CA GLN A 384 17.45 -21.06 0.74
C GLN A 384 18.17 -20.24 1.83
N PHE A 385 17.49 -19.25 2.42
CA PHE A 385 17.99 -18.42 3.52
C PHE A 385 17.31 -18.74 4.86
N GLY A 386 16.51 -19.82 4.93
CA GLY A 386 15.79 -20.23 6.14
C GLY A 386 14.53 -19.42 6.44
N ILE A 387 14.11 -18.54 5.54
CA ILE A 387 12.93 -17.68 5.71
C ILE A 387 11.67 -18.44 5.27
N PRO A 388 10.63 -18.53 6.12
CA PRO A 388 9.40 -19.24 5.78
C PRO A 388 8.54 -18.47 4.77
N GLY A 389 7.72 -19.22 4.03
CA GLY A 389 6.75 -18.70 3.07
C GLY A 389 7.22 -18.92 1.64
N MET A 390 6.74 -19.99 1.03
CA MET A 390 6.94 -20.31 -0.39
C MET A 390 5.61 -20.19 -1.12
N ILE A 391 5.61 -19.64 -2.34
CA ILE A 391 4.41 -19.48 -3.16
C ILE A 391 4.72 -19.80 -4.62
N ASP A 392 3.76 -20.33 -5.37
CA ASP A 392 3.83 -20.25 -6.83
C ASP A 392 3.49 -18.81 -7.29
N ALA A 393 3.95 -18.40 -8.46
CA ALA A 393 3.70 -17.05 -8.97
C ALA A 393 3.46 -17.05 -10.47
N ASP A 394 2.95 -15.93 -10.99
CA ASP A 394 2.76 -15.76 -12.41
C ASP A 394 4.09 -15.78 -13.20
N TRP A 395 3.95 -15.86 -14.52
CA TRP A 395 5.05 -15.99 -15.48
C TRP A 395 5.95 -14.74 -15.58
N ASN A 396 5.58 -13.62 -14.96
CA ASN A 396 6.41 -12.42 -14.95
C ASN A 396 7.48 -12.48 -13.86
N ARG A 397 7.38 -13.45 -12.94
CA ARG A 397 8.32 -13.64 -11.83
C ARG A 397 9.19 -14.88 -12.04
N ARG A 398 10.30 -14.98 -11.30
CA ARG A 398 11.26 -16.10 -11.43
C ARG A 398 11.34 -16.89 -10.12
N ALA A 399 11.41 -18.21 -10.23
CA ALA A 399 11.64 -19.10 -9.10
C ALA A 399 12.94 -18.72 -8.35
N GLY A 400 12.91 -18.89 -7.02
CA GLY A 400 13.97 -18.49 -6.11
C GLY A 400 13.99 -17.01 -5.76
N LYS A 401 13.13 -16.18 -6.39
CA LYS A 401 12.97 -14.74 -6.07
C LYS A 401 11.80 -14.44 -5.15
N GLY A 402 11.66 -13.19 -4.70
CA GLY A 402 10.52 -12.78 -3.88
C GLY A 402 9.30 -12.32 -4.70
N THR A 403 8.10 -12.53 -4.17
CA THR A 403 6.84 -11.96 -4.68
C THR A 403 5.88 -11.60 -3.56
#